data_AF-A0AAN5I7Z5-F1
#
_entry.id   AF-A0AAN5I7Z5-F1
#
_cell.length_a   1.000
_cell.length_b   1.000
_cell.length_c   1.000
_cell.angle_alpha   90.00
_cell.angle_beta   90.00
_cell.angle_gamma   90.00
#
_symmetry.space_group_name_H-M   'P 1'
#
loop_
_entity.id
_entity.type
_entity.pdbx_description
1 polymer ?
#
loop_
_entity_poly.entity_id
_entity_poly.type
_entity_poly.pdbx_seq_one_letter_code
_entity_poly.pdbx_strand_id
1 'polypeptide(L)'
;SNCFEIQRFGDHSCDDVRLNGVVSLMPEFSAAFGCKAGDREYSTEASSCYLFGPLSGVDRTNEKTESNHKKELIDDSSEIEGSGSGEEPSGSLSNDELLS
;
A
#
# COMPACT_ATOMS: atom_id res chain seq x y z
N SER A 1 -2.92 30.88 -1.93
CA SER A 1 -2.28 31.06 -3.24
C SER A 1 -2.90 30.08 -4.22
N ASN A 2 -3.28 30.52 -5.42
CA ASN A 2 -4.01 29.71 -6.39
C ASN A 2 -3.07 29.37 -7.57
N CYS A 3 -2.43 28.21 -7.51
CA CYS A 3 -1.38 27.80 -8.45
C CYS A 3 -1.86 27.35 -9.83
N PHE A 4 -3.17 27.45 -10.08
CA PHE A 4 -3.78 27.05 -11.35
C PHE A 4 -3.82 28.18 -12.40
N GLU A 5 -3.58 29.44 -12.01
CA GLU A 5 -3.41 30.52 -12.97
C GLU A 5 -1.99 30.52 -13.52
N ILE A 6 -1.80 29.65 -14.52
CA ILE A 6 -0.90 29.84 -15.64
C ILE A 6 0.51 30.27 -15.23
N GLN A 7 1.31 29.28 -14.87
CA GLN A 7 2.77 29.32 -14.74
C GLN A 7 3.43 29.56 -16.12
N ARG A 8 3.11 30.68 -16.78
CA ARG A 8 3.63 30.99 -18.13
C ARG A 8 5.02 31.59 -18.15
N PHE A 9 5.58 31.94 -16.98
CA PHE A 9 6.92 32.56 -16.88
C PHE A 9 7.75 32.09 -15.68
N GLY A 10 7.34 31.02 -14.99
CA GLY A 10 8.08 30.49 -13.84
C GLY A 10 8.80 29.21 -14.20
N ASP A 11 10.14 29.23 -14.23
CA ASP A 11 10.99 28.03 -14.39
C ASP A 11 10.86 27.04 -13.20
N HIS A 12 10.10 27.43 -12.18
CA HIS A 12 9.93 26.69 -10.94
C HIS A 12 8.48 26.34 -10.71
N SER A 13 8.24 25.11 -10.23
CA SER A 13 6.96 24.68 -9.67
C SER A 13 6.51 25.61 -8.54
N CYS A 14 5.22 25.70 -8.30
CA CYS A 14 4.67 26.42 -7.15
C CYS A 14 5.24 25.91 -5.82
N ASP A 15 5.31 26.78 -4.81
CA ASP A 15 5.91 26.46 -3.51
C ASP A 15 5.30 25.22 -2.86
N ASP A 16 3.97 25.12 -2.81
CA ASP A 16 3.28 23.95 -2.24
C ASP A 16 3.57 22.66 -3.01
N VAL A 17 3.79 22.75 -4.33
CA VAL A 17 4.15 21.61 -5.16
C VAL A 17 5.60 21.21 -4.92
N ARG A 18 6.50 22.18 -4.75
CA ARG A 18 7.91 21.91 -4.46
C ARG A 18 8.09 21.23 -3.11
N LEU A 19 7.40 21.73 -2.08
CA LEU A 19 7.49 21.14 -0.74
C LEU A 19 6.85 19.76 -0.71
N ASN A 20 5.55 19.67 -1.04
CA ASN A 20 4.81 18.42 -0.92
C ASN A 20 5.33 17.37 -1.93
N GLY A 21 5.66 17.79 -3.15
CA GLY A 21 6.17 16.88 -4.18
C GLY A 21 7.52 16.26 -3.83
N VAL A 22 8.41 17.00 -3.16
CA VAL A 22 9.71 16.44 -2.73
C VAL A 22 9.53 15.49 -1.56
N VAL A 23 8.77 15.86 -0.52
CA VAL A 23 8.62 15.01 0.67
C VAL A 23 7.83 13.73 0.38
N SER A 24 6.88 13.76 -0.58
CA SER A 24 6.17 12.57 -1.06
C SER A 24 7.07 11.58 -1.83
N LEU A 25 8.34 11.90 -2.07
CA LEU A 25 9.32 11.02 -2.72
C LEU A 25 10.46 10.60 -1.78
N MET A 26 10.35 10.89 -0.48
CA MET A 26 11.39 10.63 0.51
C MET A 26 10.90 9.63 1.55
N PRO A 27 11.37 8.36 1.50
CA PRO A 27 10.99 7.35 2.48
C PRO A 27 11.37 7.75 3.91
N GLU A 28 12.44 8.54 4.07
CA GLU A 28 12.87 9.07 5.36
C GLU A 28 11.86 10.05 5.95
N PHE A 29 11.16 10.82 5.11
CA PHE A 29 10.07 11.67 5.58
C PHE A 29 8.94 10.81 6.13
N SER A 30 8.55 9.76 5.38
CA SER A 30 7.53 8.81 5.82
C SER A 30 7.88 8.17 7.16
N ALA A 31 9.14 7.76 7.33
CA ALA A 31 9.65 7.17 8.57
C ALA A 31 9.67 8.17 9.74
N ALA A 32 10.14 9.40 9.51
CA ALA A 32 10.27 10.42 10.56
C ALA A 32 8.91 10.89 11.11
N PHE A 33 7.88 10.93 10.25
CA PHE A 33 6.54 11.40 10.61
C PHE A 33 5.54 10.27 10.82
N GLY A 34 5.96 9.01 10.68
CA GLY A 34 5.10 7.85 10.87
C GLY A 34 3.96 7.76 9.85
N CYS A 35 4.19 8.21 8.62
CA CYS A 35 3.22 8.09 7.53
C CYS A 35 2.91 6.61 7.24
N LYS A 36 1.66 6.33 6.91
CA LYS A 36 1.14 4.99 6.63
C LYS A 36 0.70 4.88 5.18
N ALA A 37 0.64 3.64 4.68
CA ALA A 37 0.08 3.37 3.37
C ALA A 37 -1.33 3.97 3.24
N GLY A 38 -1.51 4.82 2.23
CA GLY A 38 -2.74 5.58 2.00
C GLY A 38 -2.63 7.07 2.38
N ASP A 39 -1.66 7.45 3.21
CA ASP A 39 -1.34 8.86 3.43
C ASP A 39 -0.73 9.47 2.17
N ARG A 40 -0.97 10.76 1.95
CA ARG A 40 -0.53 11.46 0.74
C ARG A 40 0.98 11.58 0.62
N GLU A 41 1.66 11.71 1.75
CA GLU A 41 3.12 11.87 1.83
C GLU A 41 3.83 10.52 2.05
N TYR A 42 3.09 9.42 2.14
CA TYR A 42 3.67 8.09 2.29
C TYR A 42 4.43 7.66 1.03
N SER A 43 5.68 7.28 1.23
CA SER A 43 6.59 6.82 0.19
C SER A 43 7.47 5.69 0.69
N THR A 44 7.80 4.79 -0.23
CA THR A 44 8.76 3.70 -0.06
C THR A 44 9.92 3.88 -1.02
N GLU A 45 10.99 3.12 -0.84
CA GLU A 45 12.13 3.12 -1.78
C GLU A 45 11.69 2.85 -3.23
N ALA A 46 10.70 1.97 -3.41
CA ALA A 46 10.15 1.63 -4.72
C ALA A 46 9.40 2.80 -5.37
N SER A 47 8.71 3.63 -4.59
CA SER A 47 7.98 4.81 -5.09
C SER A 47 8.83 6.07 -5.20
N SER A 48 10.11 6.01 -4.82
CA SER A 48 10.99 7.17 -4.71
C SER A 48 11.84 7.39 -5.96
N CYS A 49 12.12 8.65 -6.26
CA CYS A 49 12.91 9.05 -7.43
C CYS A 49 14.22 9.70 -6.97
N TYR A 50 15.33 8.98 -7.16
CA TYR A 50 16.66 9.48 -6.82
C TYR A 50 17.38 9.94 -8.08
N LEU A 51 17.58 11.24 -8.21
CA LEU A 51 18.38 11.82 -9.30
C LEU A 51 19.89 11.74 -9.00
N PHE A 52 20.27 11.80 -7.73
CA PHE A 52 21.65 11.79 -7.27
C PHE A 52 21.85 10.75 -6.18
N GLY A 53 23.10 10.32 -5.98
CA GLY A 53 23.50 9.40 -4.92
C GLY A 53 23.52 7.93 -5.35
N PRO A 54 23.82 7.00 -4.43
CA PRO A 54 24.05 5.59 -4.75
C PRO A 54 22.85 4.88 -5.39
N LEU A 55 21.65 5.42 -5.16
CA LEU A 55 20.38 4.90 -5.65
C LEU A 55 19.95 5.55 -6.98
N SER A 56 20.75 6.45 -7.56
CA SER A 56 20.45 7.08 -8.84
C SER A 56 20.60 6.08 -9.99
N GLY A 57 19.61 6.02 -10.88
CA GLY A 57 19.65 5.17 -12.08
C GLY A 57 19.46 3.67 -11.82
N VAL A 58 19.11 3.27 -10.60
CA VAL A 58 18.71 1.88 -10.30
C VAL A 58 17.33 1.63 -10.90
N ASP A 59 17.21 0.62 -11.75
CA ASP A 59 15.92 0.15 -12.27
C ASP A 59 15.13 -0.55 -11.15
N ARG A 60 13.96 0.00 -10.82
CA ARG A 60 13.08 -0.48 -9.73
C ARG A 60 11.80 -1.14 -10.27
N THR A 61 11.78 -1.61 -11.52
CA THR A 61 10.57 -2.14 -12.20
C THR A 61 10.00 -3.45 -11.65
N ASN A 62 10.43 -3.91 -10.48
CA ASN A 62 10.14 -5.24 -9.96
C ASN A 62 9.70 -5.19 -8.49
N GLU A 63 8.52 -4.61 -8.24
CA GLU A 63 7.69 -4.96 -7.08
C GLU A 63 6.21 -4.71 -7.38
N LYS A 64 5.69 -5.34 -8.45
CA LYS A 64 4.25 -5.56 -8.56
C LYS A 64 3.92 -6.66 -7.55
N THR A 65 3.58 -6.26 -6.33
CA THR A 65 2.97 -7.14 -5.34
C THR A 65 1.77 -7.79 -6.01
N GLU A 66 1.85 -9.11 -6.22
CA GLU A 66 0.70 -9.95 -6.50
C GLU A 66 -0.22 -9.91 -5.28
N SER A 67 -1.03 -8.85 -5.18
CA SER A 67 -2.19 -8.85 -4.32
C SER A 67 -3.18 -9.85 -4.94
N ASN A 68 -3.20 -11.05 -4.38
CA ASN A 68 -4.19 -12.09 -4.58
C ASN A 68 -5.60 -11.49 -4.50
N HIS A 69 -6.12 -11.06 -5.65
CA HIS A 69 -7.54 -10.92 -5.87
C HIS A 69 -8.00 -12.25 -6.49
N LYS A 70 -8.03 -13.30 -5.67
CA LYS A 70 -8.81 -14.50 -5.96
C LYS A 70 -10.28 -14.08 -5.84
N LYS A 71 -10.78 -13.41 -6.88
CA LYS A 71 -12.22 -13.29 -7.10
C LYS A 71 -12.72 -14.71 -7.27
N GLU A 72 -13.60 -15.09 -6.35
CA GLU A 72 -14.41 -16.29 -6.40
C GLU A 72 -14.89 -16.51 -7.83
N LEU A 73 -14.49 -17.66 -8.40
CA LEU A 73 -15.28 -18.30 -9.44
C LEU A 73 -16.60 -18.68 -8.77
N ILE A 74 -17.63 -17.87 -8.98
CA ILE A 74 -19.01 -18.32 -8.82
C ILE A 74 -19.32 -19.05 -10.13
N ASP A 75 -19.13 -20.36 -10.13
CA ASP A 75 -19.70 -21.23 -11.15
C ASP A 75 -21.15 -21.50 -10.74
N ASP A 76 -22.07 -20.87 -11.47
CA ASP A 76 -23.50 -21.15 -11.43
C ASP A 76 -23.71 -22.57 -11.98
N SER A 77 -23.81 -23.55 -11.10
CA SER A 77 -24.36 -24.87 -11.42
C SER A 77 -25.03 -25.44 -10.19
N SER A 78 -26.32 -25.15 -10.10
CA SER A 78 -27.30 -25.93 -9.34
C SER A 78 -27.27 -27.38 -9.79
N GLU A 79 -27.08 -28.33 -8.88
CA GLU A 79 -27.89 -29.54 -8.79
C GLU A 79 -27.66 -30.27 -7.45
N ILE A 80 -28.76 -30.85 -7.02
CA ILE A 80 -29.15 -31.36 -5.71
C ILE A 80 -28.70 -32.80 -5.46
N GLU A 81 -28.91 -33.24 -4.22
CA GLU A 81 -28.95 -34.62 -3.67
C GLU A 81 -27.69 -35.10 -2.93
N GLY A 82 -27.87 -35.54 -1.67
CA GLY A 82 -26.92 -36.45 -1.03
C GLY A 82 -26.81 -36.35 0.50
N SER A 83 -27.74 -36.96 1.21
CA SER A 83 -27.74 -37.18 2.66
C SER A 83 -26.46 -37.88 3.15
N GLY A 84 -25.86 -37.38 4.23
CA GLY A 84 -24.72 -38.00 4.89
C GLY A 84 -24.58 -37.55 6.34
N SER A 85 -25.09 -38.38 7.26
CA SER A 85 -24.90 -38.29 8.72
C SER A 85 -23.45 -38.48 9.12
N GLY A 86 -22.91 -37.64 9.99
CA GLY A 86 -21.55 -37.78 10.52
C GLY A 86 -21.29 -36.85 11.71
N GLU A 87 -21.55 -37.40 12.89
CA GLU A 87 -21.12 -37.09 14.26
C GLU A 87 -20.18 -35.90 14.55
N GLU A 88 -20.55 -35.15 15.61
CA GLU A 88 -19.70 -34.18 16.31
C GLU A 88 -18.49 -34.84 16.98
N PRO A 89 -17.42 -34.08 17.20
CA PRO A 89 -16.93 -34.02 18.58
C PRO A 89 -16.65 -32.60 19.06
N SER A 90 -17.13 -32.37 20.27
CA SER A 90 -16.79 -31.30 21.19
C SER A 90 -15.29 -31.20 21.45
N GLY A 91 -14.78 -29.96 21.46
CA GLY A 91 -13.38 -29.68 21.80
C GLY A 91 -13.18 -28.21 22.13
N SER A 92 -13.60 -27.81 23.33
CA SER A 92 -13.29 -26.52 23.95
C SER A 92 -11.85 -26.52 24.48
N LEU A 93 -11.02 -25.54 24.09
CA LEU A 93 -9.81 -25.19 24.84
C LEU A 93 -9.73 -23.66 24.98
N SER A 94 -10.07 -23.19 26.17
CA SER A 94 -9.75 -21.88 26.72
C SER A 94 -8.26 -21.83 27.08
N ASN A 95 -7.57 -20.74 26.72
CA ASN A 95 -6.30 -20.37 27.35
C ASN A 95 -6.39 -18.90 27.78
N ASP A 96 -6.90 -18.71 29.00
CA ASP A 96 -6.63 -17.52 29.80
C ASP A 96 -5.27 -17.65 30.49
N GLU A 97 -4.60 -16.51 30.64
CA GLU A 97 -3.50 -16.20 31.59
C GLU A 97 -2.22 -17.06 31.59
N LEU A 98 -1.10 -16.41 31.27
CA LEU A 98 -0.04 -16.25 32.29
C LEU A 98 0.81 -15.01 32.00
N LEU A 99 0.53 -13.95 32.74
CA LEU A 99 1.50 -12.90 33.06
C LEU A 99 2.65 -13.52 33.85
N SER A 100 3.87 -13.25 33.45
CA SER A 100 5.06 -13.24 34.32
C SER A 100 6.05 -12.23 33.78
#